data_AF-A0A6C0K5V0-F1
#
_entry.id   AF-A0A6C0K5V0-F1
#
_cell.length_a   1.000
_cell.length_b   1.000
_cell.length_c   1.000
_cell.angle_alpha   90.00
_cell.angle_beta   90.00
_cell.angle_gamma   90.00
#
_symmetry.space_group_name_H-M   'P 1'
#
loop_
_entity.id
_entity.type
_entity.pdbx_description
1 polymer ?
#
loop_
_entity_poly.entity_id
_entity_poly.type
_entity_poly.pdbx_seq_one_letter_code
_entity_poly.pdbx_strand_id
1 'polypeptide(L)'
;MALDVRTILLSLMTLIVLGIVVLVIYQLVYGSGYLLPSGMSPVKTRVVLIDALHGGKDYLKIDTVLPRSQNENEGIEFTYAAWILVNDYDDGQKPTIFVKGNADVQSPSVTLRGGRNEIHIKQDTFDTPGHIVIRNLPAGKMIHLAISVNQTSMDVYVNGTLYQHLTLTGLPLQNDESVYVADNGGWKGLIGSFVYYNYSLTPQEVRSLANTKPVRDPNDIPPYAPYLDTSWWLDKY
;
A
#
# COMPACT_ATOMS: atom_id res chain seq x y z
N MET A 1 -22.09 77.65 0.74
CA MET A 1 -21.01 77.35 1.69
C MET A 1 -19.94 76.61 0.90
N ALA A 2 -18.97 77.34 0.34
CA ALA A 2 -17.89 76.71 -0.42
C ALA A 2 -17.01 75.95 0.57
N LEU A 3 -16.87 74.64 0.38
CA LEU A 3 -15.95 73.84 1.19
C LEU A 3 -14.52 74.31 0.86
N ASP A 4 -13.77 74.67 1.89
CA ASP A 4 -12.35 75.03 1.77
C ASP A 4 -11.59 73.89 1.06
N VAL A 5 -10.70 74.25 0.13
CA VAL A 5 -9.88 73.31 -0.65
C VAL A 5 -9.14 72.34 0.28
N ARG A 6 -8.72 72.82 1.45
CA ARG A 6 -8.10 71.98 2.48
C ARG A 6 -9.03 70.89 3.01
N THR A 7 -10.31 71.21 3.22
CA THR A 7 -11.33 70.27 3.69
C THR A 7 -11.66 69.23 2.62
N ILE A 8 -11.67 69.65 1.35
CA ILE A 8 -11.86 68.74 0.21
C ILE A 8 -10.70 67.73 0.14
N LEU A 9 -9.45 68.20 0.22
CA LEU A 9 -8.27 67.33 0.21
C LEU A 9 -8.24 66.35 1.39
N LEU A 10 -8.57 66.81 2.59
CA LEU A 10 -8.65 65.94 3.77
C LEU A 10 -9.72 64.87 3.61
N SER A 11 -10.89 65.21 3.08
CA SER A 11 -11.97 64.24 2.83
C SER A 11 -11.62 63.21 1.76
N LEU A 12 -10.84 63.59 0.74
CA LEU A 12 -10.38 62.67 -0.29
C LEU A 12 -9.32 61.70 0.27
N MET A 13 -8.37 62.20 1.08
CA MET A 13 -7.34 61.37 1.70
C MET A 13 -7.94 60.34 2.66
N THR A 14 -8.93 60.72 3.47
CA THR A 14 -9.59 59.78 4.37
C THR A 14 -10.35 58.70 3.62
N LEU A 15 -11.00 59.03 2.50
CA LEU A 15 -11.71 58.06 1.66
C LEU A 15 -10.76 57.06 0.99
N ILE A 16 -9.60 57.52 0.52
CA ILE A 16 -8.56 56.65 -0.07
C ILE A 16 -8.02 55.67 0.99
N VAL A 17 -7.70 56.17 2.19
CA VAL A 17 -7.20 55.33 3.29
C VAL A 17 -8.25 54.30 3.70
N LEU A 18 -9.53 54.70 3.79
CA LEU A 18 -10.62 53.78 4.10
C LEU A 18 -10.77 52.70 3.03
N GLY A 19 -10.65 53.06 1.75
CA GLY A 19 -10.66 52.11 0.63
C GLY A 19 -9.50 51.10 0.70
N ILE A 20 -8.29 51.56 1.04
CA ILE A 20 -7.12 50.69 1.22
C ILE A 20 -7.33 49.74 2.40
N VAL A 21 -7.86 50.23 3.52
CA VAL A 21 -8.15 49.40 4.71
C VAL A 21 -9.19 48.32 4.39
N VAL A 22 -10.26 48.67 3.67
CA VAL A 22 -11.27 47.69 3.23
C VAL A 22 -10.66 46.65 2.28
N LEU A 23 -9.77 47.07 1.38
CA LEU A 23 -9.09 46.15 0.46
C LEU A 23 -8.11 45.22 1.18
N VAL A 24 -7.40 45.71 2.21
CA VAL A 24 -6.52 44.89 3.06
C VAL A 24 -7.34 43.90 3.89
N ILE A 25 -8.47 44.32 4.47
CA ILE A 25 -9.40 43.42 5.18
C ILE A 25 -9.96 42.38 4.21
N TYR A 26 -10.34 42.79 3.00
CA TYR A 26 -10.78 41.87 1.96
C TYR A 26 -9.69 40.85 1.61
N GLN A 27 -8.41 41.25 1.52
CA GLN A 27 -7.31 40.30 1.31
C GLN A 27 -6.99 39.43 2.54
N LEU A 28 -7.21 39.90 3.77
CA LEU A 28 -7.03 39.05 4.95
C LEU A 28 -8.17 38.03 5.10
N VAL A 29 -9.41 38.44 4.82
CA VAL A 29 -10.61 37.62 4.94
C VAL A 29 -10.80 36.67 3.75
N TYR A 30 -10.47 37.12 2.54
CA TYR A 30 -10.68 36.36 1.30
C TYR A 30 -9.39 36.03 0.55
N GLY A 31 -8.29 36.76 0.77
CA GLY A 31 -6.98 36.41 0.21
C GLY A 31 -6.29 35.27 0.95
N SER A 32 -6.78 34.89 2.13
CA SER A 32 -6.50 33.60 2.77
C SER A 32 -7.25 32.43 2.10
N GLY A 33 -8.15 32.71 1.14
CA GLY A 33 -8.88 31.73 0.34
C GLY A 33 -8.10 31.06 -0.79
N TYR A 34 -6.79 31.35 -0.92
CA TYR A 34 -5.85 30.60 -1.76
C TYR A 34 -4.74 29.91 -0.94
N LEU A 35 -4.98 29.64 0.34
CA LEU A 35 -4.53 28.35 0.84
C LEU A 35 -5.45 27.34 0.18
N LEU A 36 -5.06 26.87 -1.01
CA LEU A 36 -5.51 25.58 -1.50
C LEU A 36 -5.51 24.67 -0.28
N PRO A 37 -6.65 24.05 0.10
CA PRO A 37 -6.57 22.97 1.07
C PRO A 37 -5.51 22.06 0.48
N SER A 38 -4.39 21.90 1.18
CA SER A 38 -3.26 21.08 0.78
C SER A 38 -3.86 19.87 0.09
N GLY A 39 -3.73 19.82 -1.24
CA GLY A 39 -4.54 18.93 -2.07
C GLY A 39 -4.48 17.58 -1.40
N MET A 40 -5.66 17.04 -1.03
CA MET A 40 -5.79 15.82 -0.22
C MET A 40 -4.62 14.90 -0.54
N SER A 41 -3.60 14.87 0.33
CA SER A 41 -2.45 14.02 0.05
C SER A 41 -3.02 12.61 -0.10
N PRO A 42 -2.69 11.89 -1.17
CA PRO A 42 -3.17 10.53 -1.35
C PRO A 42 -2.83 9.76 -0.08
N VAL A 43 -3.85 9.27 0.62
CA VAL A 43 -3.63 8.60 1.90
C VAL A 43 -3.04 7.24 1.56
N LYS A 44 -1.71 7.15 1.70
CA LYS A 44 -0.96 5.88 1.70
C LYS A 44 -1.64 4.95 2.71
N THR A 45 -2.38 3.99 2.18
CA THR A 45 -3.22 3.08 2.95
C THR A 45 -2.60 1.70 2.91
N ARG A 46 -2.51 1.08 4.08
CA ARG A 46 -2.13 -0.32 4.23
C ARG A 46 -3.33 -1.11 4.71
N VAL A 47 -3.54 -2.30 4.14
CA VAL A 47 -4.58 -3.24 4.54
C VAL A 47 -3.92 -4.55 4.91
N VAL A 48 -4.07 -4.97 6.17
CA VAL A 48 -3.59 -6.27 6.64
C VAL A 48 -4.59 -7.33 6.19
N LEU A 49 -4.13 -8.24 5.35
CA LEU A 49 -4.93 -9.36 4.83
C LEU A 49 -4.84 -10.56 5.77
N ILE A 50 -3.64 -10.86 6.23
CA ILE A 50 -3.37 -11.88 7.24
C ILE A 50 -2.34 -11.29 8.20
N ASP A 51 -2.67 -11.21 9.49
CA ASP A 51 -1.74 -10.71 10.49
C ASP A 51 -0.80 -11.82 11.00
N ALA A 52 -1.37 -12.80 11.70
CA ALA A 52 -0.65 -13.95 12.24
C ALA A 52 -0.39 -15.05 11.21
N LEU A 53 0.51 -15.97 11.53
CA LEU A 53 0.80 -17.13 10.67
C LEU A 53 -0.46 -17.98 10.45
N HIS A 54 -0.81 -18.15 9.18
CA HIS A 54 -1.90 -18.96 8.67
C HIS A 54 -1.37 -20.19 7.93
N GLY A 55 -2.06 -21.31 8.06
CA GLY A 55 -1.70 -22.59 7.45
C GLY A 55 -1.80 -22.56 5.92
N GLY A 56 -0.74 -22.96 5.21
CA GLY A 56 -0.73 -23.01 3.74
C GLY A 56 -1.65 -24.07 3.13
N LYS A 57 -2.26 -24.94 3.94
CA LYS A 57 -3.29 -25.91 3.54
C LYS A 57 -4.71 -25.45 3.83
N ASP A 58 -4.85 -24.40 4.64
CA ASP A 58 -6.16 -23.92 5.07
C ASP A 58 -6.61 -22.84 4.09
N TYR A 59 -7.57 -23.18 3.23
CA TYR A 59 -8.13 -22.23 2.28
C TYR A 59 -8.72 -21.01 2.99
N LEU A 60 -8.38 -19.82 2.52
CA LEU A 60 -8.89 -18.56 3.05
C LEU A 60 -9.31 -17.63 1.90
N LYS A 61 -10.57 -17.19 1.93
CA LYS A 61 -11.11 -16.12 1.09
C LYS A 61 -11.16 -14.83 1.90
N ILE A 62 -10.50 -13.78 1.42
CA ILE A 62 -10.49 -12.45 2.04
C ILE A 62 -11.29 -11.52 1.14
N ASP A 63 -12.52 -11.24 1.56
CA ASP A 63 -13.48 -10.41 0.82
C ASP A 63 -13.46 -8.97 1.31
N THR A 64 -12.27 -8.37 1.29
CA THR A 64 -12.06 -6.96 1.67
C THR A 64 -11.79 -6.14 0.43
N VAL A 65 -12.51 -5.02 0.31
CA VAL A 65 -12.27 -4.06 -0.77
C VAL A 65 -10.88 -3.46 -0.57
N LEU A 66 -9.98 -3.72 -1.52
CA LEU A 66 -8.66 -3.12 -1.51
C LEU A 66 -8.75 -1.73 -2.14
N PRO A 67 -8.32 -0.68 -1.44
CA PRO A 67 -8.35 0.67 -2.01
C PRO A 67 -7.45 0.69 -3.22
N ARG A 68 -7.98 1.12 -4.36
CA ARG A 68 -7.19 1.33 -5.57
C ARG A 68 -6.15 2.43 -5.32
N SER A 69 -5.07 2.38 -6.10
CA SER A 69 -4.04 3.42 -6.08
C SER A 69 -4.68 4.78 -6.38
N GLN A 70 -4.58 5.73 -5.46
CA GLN A 70 -5.18 7.04 -5.67
C GLN A 70 -4.20 7.97 -6.36
N ASN A 71 -4.28 7.98 -7.69
CA ASN A 71 -3.98 9.12 -8.55
C ASN A 71 -2.72 9.92 -8.19
N GLU A 72 -1.60 9.24 -7.98
CA GLU A 72 -0.30 9.90 -8.12
C GLU A 72 -0.16 10.37 -9.57
N ASN A 73 0.56 11.47 -9.79
CA ASN A 73 0.80 12.05 -11.12
C ASN A 73 1.43 11.03 -12.11
N GLU A 74 1.91 9.90 -11.57
CA GLU A 74 2.58 8.80 -12.22
C GLU A 74 1.70 7.53 -12.33
N GLY A 75 0.38 7.54 -12.10
CA GLY A 75 -0.48 6.41 -12.49
C GLY A 75 -0.63 5.26 -11.46
N ILE A 76 -0.71 4.01 -11.94
CA ILE A 76 -1.13 2.85 -11.13
C ILE A 76 0.02 2.32 -10.25
N GLU A 77 -0.21 2.18 -8.94
CA GLU A 77 0.81 1.68 -8.03
C GLU A 77 0.26 0.84 -6.86
N PHE A 78 0.91 -0.25 -6.52
CA PHE A 78 0.53 -1.06 -5.37
C PHE A 78 1.63 -2.03 -4.97
N THR A 79 1.59 -2.50 -3.72
CA THR A 79 2.53 -3.49 -3.24
C THR A 79 1.83 -4.56 -2.42
N TYR A 80 2.20 -5.81 -2.64
CA TYR A 80 1.87 -6.95 -1.77
C TYR A 80 3.14 -7.41 -1.07
N ALA A 81 3.12 -7.54 0.25
CA ALA A 81 4.24 -8.08 1.02
C ALA A 81 3.75 -9.17 1.98
N ALA A 82 4.46 -10.28 2.07
CA ALA A 82 4.12 -11.39 2.96
C ALA A 82 5.37 -12.16 3.40
N TRP A 83 5.29 -12.73 4.59
CA TRP A 83 6.18 -13.80 5.00
C TRP A 83 5.60 -15.15 4.57
N ILE A 84 6.41 -15.96 3.88
CA ILE A 84 6.00 -17.24 3.33
C ILE A 84 7.02 -18.30 3.78
N LEU A 85 6.51 -19.44 4.24
CA LEU A 85 7.27 -20.65 4.50
C LEU A 85 6.80 -21.71 3.51
N VAL A 86 7.72 -22.36 2.80
CA VAL A 86 7.42 -23.54 1.98
C VAL A 86 8.27 -24.69 2.51
N ASN A 87 7.64 -25.74 3.03
CA ASN A 87 8.32 -26.90 3.60
C ASN A 87 8.64 -27.96 2.54
N ASP A 88 7.84 -28.01 1.47
CA ASP A 88 7.93 -29.04 0.45
C ASP A 88 7.38 -28.48 -0.88
N TYR A 89 8.13 -28.71 -1.96
CA TYR A 89 7.76 -28.30 -3.32
C TYR A 89 7.23 -29.48 -4.15
N ASP A 90 7.30 -30.71 -3.64
CA ASP A 90 6.98 -31.93 -4.39
C ASP A 90 5.60 -32.52 -4.03
N ASP A 91 4.56 -31.67 -4.09
CA ASP A 91 3.18 -32.10 -3.74
C ASP A 91 2.35 -32.53 -4.97
N GLY A 92 2.97 -32.70 -6.15
CA GLY A 92 2.35 -33.15 -7.41
C GLY A 92 1.30 -32.21 -8.03
N GLN A 93 0.75 -31.29 -7.24
CA GLN A 93 -0.19 -30.25 -7.66
C GLN A 93 0.54 -28.92 -7.89
N LYS A 94 -0.13 -27.94 -8.52
CA LYS A 94 0.35 -26.55 -8.65
C LYS A 94 -0.37 -25.69 -7.60
N PRO A 95 0.03 -25.74 -6.33
CA PRO A 95 -0.72 -25.06 -5.29
C PRO A 95 -0.52 -23.56 -5.40
N THR A 96 -1.58 -22.84 -5.09
CA THR A 96 -1.58 -21.38 -5.06
C THR A 96 -1.23 -20.91 -3.66
N ILE A 97 -0.25 -20.02 -3.54
CA ILE A 97 0.02 -19.33 -2.28
C ILE A 97 -1.08 -18.29 -2.07
N PHE A 98 -1.19 -17.36 -3.01
CA PHE A 98 -2.32 -16.44 -3.06
C PHE A 98 -2.60 -15.96 -4.50
N VAL A 99 -3.87 -15.59 -4.76
CA VAL A 99 -4.32 -14.93 -5.99
C VAL A 99 -5.22 -13.77 -5.58
N LYS A 100 -4.95 -12.57 -6.12
CA LYS A 100 -5.92 -11.47 -6.13
C LYS A 100 -6.67 -11.50 -7.46
N GLY A 101 -7.94 -11.90 -7.44
CA GLY A 101 -8.71 -12.04 -8.67
C GLY A 101 -9.35 -13.42 -8.83
N ASN A 102 -9.75 -13.73 -10.06
CA ASN A 102 -10.44 -14.96 -10.43
C ASN A 102 -9.68 -15.68 -11.58
N ALA A 103 -10.35 -16.60 -12.28
CA ALA A 103 -9.76 -17.32 -13.40
C ALA A 103 -9.45 -16.40 -14.62
N ASP A 104 -10.18 -15.30 -14.77
CA ASP A 104 -10.07 -14.38 -15.91
C ASP A 104 -9.02 -13.30 -15.70
N VAL A 105 -8.91 -12.76 -14.47
CA VAL A 105 -7.97 -11.69 -14.13
C VAL A 105 -7.24 -12.00 -12.83
N GLN A 106 -5.91 -12.06 -12.88
CA GLN A 106 -5.03 -12.33 -11.73
C GLN A 106 -4.01 -11.20 -11.56
N SER A 107 -4.11 -10.46 -10.45
CA SER A 107 -3.38 -9.20 -10.26
C SER A 107 -3.00 -8.93 -8.80
N PRO A 108 -1.95 -9.57 -8.25
CA PRO A 108 -1.14 -10.64 -8.85
C PRO A 108 -1.58 -12.05 -8.41
N SER A 109 -1.00 -13.08 -9.03
CA SER A 109 -1.04 -14.45 -8.53
C SER A 109 0.35 -14.99 -8.22
N VAL A 110 0.46 -15.73 -7.12
CA VAL A 110 1.67 -16.37 -6.64
C VAL A 110 1.39 -17.86 -6.46
N THR A 111 2.04 -18.68 -7.27
CA THR A 111 1.82 -20.13 -7.34
C THR A 111 3.13 -20.89 -7.23
N LEU A 112 3.06 -22.12 -6.72
CA LEU A 112 4.20 -23.04 -6.74
C LEU A 112 4.08 -23.98 -7.93
N ARG A 113 5.23 -24.39 -8.45
CA ARG A 113 5.29 -25.47 -9.43
C ARG A 113 5.62 -26.78 -8.73
N GLY A 114 4.70 -27.75 -8.77
CA GLY A 114 4.96 -29.09 -8.25
C GLY A 114 6.23 -29.72 -8.84
N GLY A 115 7.06 -30.29 -7.97
CA GLY A 115 8.29 -31.00 -8.32
C GLY A 115 9.48 -30.11 -8.69
N ARG A 116 9.36 -28.78 -8.60
CA ARG A 116 10.48 -27.85 -8.78
C ARG A 116 10.46 -26.80 -7.67
N ASN A 117 11.65 -26.43 -7.17
CA ASN A 117 11.79 -25.35 -6.19
C ASN A 117 11.62 -23.97 -6.85
N GLU A 118 10.43 -23.72 -7.39
CA GLU A 118 10.08 -22.54 -8.18
C GLU A 118 8.79 -21.89 -7.64
N ILE A 119 8.85 -20.57 -7.38
CA ILE A 119 7.68 -19.72 -7.16
C ILE A 119 7.42 -18.94 -8.43
N HIS A 120 6.21 -19.03 -8.96
CA HIS A 120 5.74 -18.37 -10.16
C HIS A 120 4.84 -17.20 -9.75
N ILE A 121 5.23 -16.01 -10.18
CA ILE A 121 4.47 -14.78 -9.95
C ILE A 121 3.96 -14.31 -11.31
N LYS A 122 2.66 -14.13 -11.42
CA LYS A 122 1.98 -13.65 -12.62
C LYS A 122 1.22 -12.37 -12.29
N GLN A 123 1.29 -11.40 -13.20
CA GLN A 123 0.52 -10.17 -13.14
C GLN A 123 -0.13 -9.96 -14.51
N ASP A 124 -1.46 -10.04 -14.56
CA ASP A 124 -2.20 -9.74 -15.78
C ASP A 124 -2.15 -8.24 -16.10
N THR A 125 -2.09 -7.94 -17.39
CA THR A 125 -2.01 -6.59 -17.96
C THR A 125 -3.07 -6.46 -19.05
N PHE A 126 -3.28 -5.24 -19.57
CA PHE A 126 -4.15 -5.01 -20.73
C PHE A 126 -3.59 -5.60 -22.05
N ASP A 127 -2.38 -6.14 -22.04
CA ASP A 127 -1.72 -6.77 -23.18
C ASP A 127 -1.21 -8.17 -22.79
N THR A 128 0.11 -8.38 -22.73
CA THR A 128 0.69 -9.67 -22.35
C THR A 128 0.93 -9.73 -20.84
N PRO A 129 0.50 -10.81 -20.15
CA PRO A 129 0.77 -10.97 -18.72
C PRO A 129 2.27 -11.00 -18.41
N GLY A 130 2.65 -10.31 -17.35
CA GLY A 130 4.01 -10.36 -16.80
C GLY A 130 4.22 -11.63 -15.98
N HIS A 131 5.38 -12.26 -16.14
CA HIS A 131 5.74 -13.48 -15.42
C HIS A 131 7.16 -13.40 -14.86
N ILE A 132 7.30 -13.65 -13.55
CA ILE A 132 8.58 -13.77 -12.86
C ILE A 132 8.64 -15.13 -12.17
N VAL A 133 9.76 -15.82 -12.31
CA VAL A 133 9.98 -17.13 -11.66
C VAL A 133 11.17 -17.04 -10.72
N ILE A 134 10.89 -17.17 -9.43
CA ILE A 134 11.92 -17.28 -8.40
C ILE A 134 12.34 -18.74 -8.29
N ARG A 135 13.64 -19.03 -8.44
CA ARG A 135 14.17 -20.40 -8.46
C ARG A 135 15.09 -20.66 -7.28
N ASN A 136 15.25 -21.94 -6.94
CA ASN A 136 16.22 -22.43 -5.97
C ASN A 136 16.02 -21.85 -4.56
N LEU A 137 14.77 -21.61 -4.17
CA LEU A 137 14.45 -21.22 -2.79
C LEU A 137 14.60 -22.42 -1.85
N PRO A 138 15.24 -22.24 -0.69
CA PRO A 138 15.43 -23.33 0.27
C PRO A 138 14.10 -23.69 0.95
N ALA A 139 13.78 -24.98 0.96
CA ALA A 139 12.64 -25.50 1.70
C ALA A 139 12.86 -25.40 3.22
N GLY A 140 11.76 -25.24 3.98
CA GLY A 140 11.78 -25.14 5.44
C GLY A 140 12.33 -23.83 5.99
N LYS A 141 12.47 -22.79 5.15
CA LYS A 141 12.90 -21.45 5.55
C LYS A 141 11.82 -20.43 5.28
N MET A 142 11.62 -19.53 6.24
CA MET A 142 10.76 -18.37 6.04
C MET A 142 11.47 -17.37 5.13
N ILE A 143 10.75 -16.89 4.14
CA ILE A 143 11.19 -15.84 3.23
C ILE A 143 10.22 -14.67 3.29
N HIS A 144 10.72 -13.46 3.15
CA HIS A 144 9.90 -12.28 2.93
C HIS A 144 9.80 -12.04 1.43
N LEU A 145 8.58 -12.11 0.88
CA LEU A 145 8.28 -11.82 -0.51
C LEU A 145 7.56 -10.47 -0.57
N ALA A 146 8.04 -9.56 -1.42
CA ALA A 146 7.28 -8.38 -1.80
C ALA A 146 7.20 -8.23 -3.31
N ILE A 147 6.01 -7.89 -3.81
CA ILE A 147 5.72 -7.62 -5.21
C ILE A 147 5.24 -6.18 -5.27
N SER A 148 6.06 -5.30 -5.81
CA SER A 148 5.75 -3.88 -5.96
C SER A 148 5.53 -3.60 -7.44
N VAL A 149 4.42 -2.93 -7.75
CA VAL A 149 4.04 -2.56 -9.10
C VAL A 149 3.91 -1.04 -9.14
N ASN A 150 4.56 -0.42 -10.11
CA ASN A 150 4.48 1.00 -10.40
C ASN A 150 4.40 1.18 -11.92
N GLN A 151 3.27 1.64 -12.43
CA GLN A 151 2.95 1.71 -13.84
C GLN A 151 3.22 0.38 -14.55
N THR A 152 4.15 0.39 -15.51
CA THR A 152 4.61 -0.77 -16.28
C THR A 152 5.81 -1.45 -15.64
N SER A 153 6.23 -1.06 -14.44
CA SER A 153 7.32 -1.71 -13.71
C SER A 153 6.77 -2.66 -12.66
N MET A 154 7.26 -3.89 -12.65
CA MET A 154 6.96 -4.90 -11.64
C MET A 154 8.28 -5.37 -11.02
N ASP A 155 8.46 -5.03 -9.74
CA ASP A 155 9.63 -5.40 -8.95
C ASP A 155 9.28 -6.48 -7.93
N VAL A 156 10.05 -7.56 -7.96
CA VAL A 156 9.94 -8.65 -6.99
C VAL A 156 11.14 -8.64 -6.08
N TYR A 157 10.88 -8.59 -4.79
CA TYR A 157 11.89 -8.59 -3.72
C TYR A 157 11.81 -9.88 -2.91
N VAL A 158 12.98 -10.43 -2.58
CA VAL A 158 13.12 -11.58 -1.70
C VAL A 158 14.03 -11.18 -0.54
N ASN A 159 13.56 -11.35 0.70
CA ASN A 159 14.27 -10.98 1.93
C ASN A 159 14.79 -9.52 1.90
N GLY A 160 13.98 -8.61 1.37
CA GLY A 160 14.31 -7.18 1.35
C GLY A 160 15.28 -6.75 0.26
N THR A 161 15.71 -7.68 -0.61
CA THR A 161 16.61 -7.41 -1.74
C THR A 161 15.85 -7.59 -3.05
N LEU A 162 16.08 -6.71 -4.04
CA LEU A 162 15.49 -6.84 -5.37
C LEU A 162 15.98 -8.15 -6.01
N TYR A 163 15.05 -9.06 -6.30
CA TYR A 163 15.34 -10.30 -7.01
C TYR A 163 15.29 -10.08 -8.52
N GLN A 164 14.23 -9.45 -9.01
CA GLN A 164 14.05 -9.17 -10.43
C GLN A 164 13.14 -7.96 -10.66
N HIS A 165 13.57 -7.08 -11.56
CA HIS A 165 12.76 -6.03 -12.17
C HIS A 165 12.21 -6.55 -13.51
N LEU A 166 10.93 -6.36 -13.77
CA LEU A 166 10.28 -6.66 -15.04
C LEU A 166 9.52 -5.43 -15.55
N THR A 167 9.86 -5.01 -16.76
CA THR A 167 9.04 -4.03 -17.49
C THR A 167 7.91 -4.78 -18.21
N LEU A 168 6.68 -4.54 -17.77
CA LEU A 168 5.43 -5.01 -18.37
C LEU A 168 5.20 -4.34 -19.73
N THR A 169 4.64 -5.09 -20.68
CA THR A 169 4.35 -4.56 -22.03
C THR A 169 3.11 -3.68 -22.06
N GLY A 170 2.22 -3.84 -21.08
CA GLY A 170 1.00 -3.06 -20.91
C GLY A 170 0.76 -2.67 -19.47
N LEU A 171 -0.24 -1.81 -19.25
CA LEU A 171 -0.64 -1.42 -17.90
C LEU A 171 -1.18 -2.64 -17.13
N PRO A 172 -0.77 -2.83 -15.86
CA PRO A 172 -1.26 -3.92 -15.03
C PRO A 172 -2.77 -3.74 -14.78
N LEU A 173 -3.50 -4.84 -14.85
CA LEU A 173 -4.90 -4.87 -14.49
C LEU A 173 -5.05 -4.76 -12.96
N GLN A 174 -6.12 -4.10 -12.52
CA GLN A 174 -6.63 -4.16 -11.16
C GLN A 174 -8.07 -4.66 -11.21
N ASN A 175 -8.46 -5.40 -10.19
CA ASN A 175 -9.81 -5.96 -10.05
C ASN A 175 -10.31 -5.74 -8.62
N ASP A 176 -11.63 -5.73 -8.42
CA ASP A 176 -12.27 -5.58 -7.10
C ASP A 176 -12.62 -6.94 -6.46
N GLU A 177 -12.20 -8.04 -7.08
CA GLU A 177 -12.45 -9.41 -6.61
C GLU A 177 -11.76 -9.71 -5.26
N SER A 178 -12.10 -10.82 -4.62
CA SER A 178 -11.48 -11.22 -3.36
C SER A 178 -10.01 -11.66 -3.52
N VAL A 179 -9.28 -11.73 -2.40
CA VAL A 179 -7.99 -12.42 -2.33
C VAL A 179 -8.22 -13.85 -1.86
N TYR A 180 -7.69 -14.81 -2.59
CA TYR A 180 -7.74 -16.23 -2.27
C TYR A 180 -6.35 -16.70 -1.84
N VAL A 181 -6.26 -17.38 -0.70
CA VAL A 181 -5.03 -17.92 -0.13
C VAL A 181 -5.17 -19.42 0.01
N ALA A 182 -4.09 -20.16 -0.27
CA ALA A 182 -4.06 -21.62 -0.26
C ALA A 182 -5.10 -22.27 -1.21
N ASP A 183 -5.42 -21.60 -2.32
CA ASP A 183 -6.30 -22.15 -3.34
C ASP A 183 -5.66 -23.32 -4.10
N ASN A 184 -6.48 -24.15 -4.75
CA ASN A 184 -6.04 -25.32 -5.51
C ASN A 184 -5.23 -26.34 -4.68
N GLY A 185 -5.74 -26.70 -3.50
CA GLY A 185 -5.16 -27.74 -2.63
C GLY A 185 -4.07 -27.27 -1.66
N GLY A 186 -3.68 -25.99 -1.75
CA GLY A 186 -2.72 -25.36 -0.84
C GLY A 186 -1.33 -26.02 -0.82
N TRP A 187 -0.39 -25.45 -0.07
CA TRP A 187 0.97 -25.96 0.06
C TRP A 187 1.31 -26.33 1.50
N LYS A 188 2.31 -27.20 1.68
CA LYS A 188 2.85 -27.48 3.01
C LYS A 188 3.71 -26.29 3.44
N GLY A 189 3.18 -25.45 4.31
CA GLY A 189 3.87 -24.25 4.73
C GLY A 189 2.97 -23.28 5.47
N LEU A 190 3.42 -22.03 5.57
CA LEU A 190 2.74 -20.96 6.30
C LEU A 190 2.81 -19.65 5.52
N ILE A 191 1.81 -18.79 5.69
CA ILE A 191 1.83 -17.40 5.24
C ILE A 191 1.44 -16.49 6.40
N GLY A 192 2.08 -15.34 6.56
CA GLY A 192 1.70 -14.40 7.61
C GLY A 192 2.22 -13.00 7.33
N SER A 193 1.71 -12.05 8.12
CA SER A 193 1.93 -10.61 7.90
C SER A 193 1.78 -10.24 6.42
N PHE A 194 0.71 -10.77 5.81
CA PHE A 194 0.35 -10.51 4.44
C PHE A 194 -0.37 -9.17 4.38
N VAL A 195 0.27 -8.18 3.78
CA VAL A 195 -0.18 -6.79 3.76
C VAL A 195 -0.24 -6.29 2.33
N TYR A 196 -1.33 -5.60 2.02
CA TYR A 196 -1.52 -4.83 0.80
C TYR A 196 -1.25 -3.34 1.07
N TYR A 197 -0.59 -2.68 0.13
CA TYR A 197 -0.35 -1.25 0.11
C TYR A 197 -0.89 -0.70 -1.21
N ASN A 198 -1.66 0.39 -1.16
CA ASN A 198 -2.17 1.06 -2.36
C ASN A 198 -1.13 1.99 -3.03
N TYR A 199 0.15 1.79 -2.72
CA TYR A 199 1.28 2.55 -3.24
C TYR A 199 2.48 1.64 -3.47
N SER A 200 3.44 2.10 -4.28
CA SER A 200 4.71 1.42 -4.47
C SER A 200 5.60 1.61 -3.24
N LEU A 201 6.06 0.53 -2.63
CA LEU A 201 7.08 0.60 -1.58
C LEU A 201 8.45 0.85 -2.20
N THR A 202 9.23 1.72 -1.57
CA THR A 202 10.64 1.93 -1.90
C THR A 202 11.48 0.71 -1.48
N PRO A 203 12.64 0.45 -2.12
CA PRO A 203 13.53 -0.63 -1.72
C PRO A 203 13.90 -0.60 -0.22
N GLN A 204 14.03 0.59 0.36
CA GLN A 204 14.35 0.79 1.78
C GLN A 204 13.18 0.39 2.69
N GLU A 205 11.94 0.73 2.32
CA GLU A 205 10.74 0.30 3.04
C GLU A 205 10.58 -1.22 2.97
N VAL A 206 10.75 -1.82 1.78
CA VAL A 206 10.70 -3.28 1.60
C VAL A 206 11.78 -3.97 2.45
N ARG A 207 13.00 -3.44 2.47
CA ARG A 207 14.08 -3.95 3.32
C ARG A 207 13.76 -3.82 4.80
N SER A 208 13.13 -2.73 5.21
CA SER A 208 12.71 -2.53 6.60
C SER A 208 11.64 -3.54 7.01
N LEU A 209 10.67 -3.83 6.13
CA LEU A 209 9.68 -4.89 6.34
C LEU A 209 10.33 -6.28 6.42
N ALA A 210 11.31 -6.58 5.56
CA ALA A 210 12.02 -7.86 5.60
C ALA A 210 12.89 -8.06 6.86
N ASN A 211 13.27 -6.98 7.55
CA ASN A 211 13.97 -7.04 8.83
C ASN A 211 13.01 -7.22 10.03
N THR A 212 11.70 -7.27 9.79
CA THR A 212 10.71 -7.65 10.82
C THR A 212 10.60 -9.16 10.91
N LYS A 213 9.67 -9.65 11.75
CA LYS A 213 9.33 -11.07 11.87
C LYS A 213 7.82 -11.22 11.75
N PRO A 214 7.33 -12.33 11.19
CA PRO A 214 5.91 -12.60 11.15
C PRO A 214 5.36 -12.76 12.57
N VAL A 215 4.13 -12.30 12.76
CA VAL A 215 3.37 -12.51 14.00
C VAL A 215 2.99 -13.99 14.07
N ARG A 216 3.33 -14.69 15.16
CA ARG A 216 3.05 -16.13 15.28
C ARG A 216 1.62 -16.42 15.72
N ASP A 217 1.09 -15.62 16.63
CA ASP A 217 -0.26 -15.72 17.19
C ASP A 217 -0.87 -14.30 17.22
N PRO A 218 -2.15 -14.10 16.88
CA PRO A 218 -2.80 -12.79 17.04
C PRO A 218 -2.75 -12.26 18.48
N ASN A 219 -2.58 -13.14 19.47
CA ASN A 219 -2.45 -12.84 20.89
C ASN A 219 -1.01 -12.89 21.39
N ASP A 220 -0.03 -13.03 20.50
CA ASP A 220 1.39 -13.00 20.88
C ASP A 220 1.68 -11.58 21.40
N ILE A 221 1.76 -11.44 22.72
CA ILE A 221 2.06 -10.17 23.36
C ILE A 221 3.42 -9.72 22.81
N PRO A 222 3.58 -8.46 22.36
CA PRO A 222 4.89 -7.96 21.99
C PRO A 222 5.88 -8.25 23.14
N PRO A 223 7.18 -8.45 22.87
CA PRO A 223 8.17 -8.73 23.94
C PRO A 223 8.22 -7.64 25.01
N TYR A 224 7.59 -6.49 24.75
CA TYR A 224 7.21 -5.50 25.74
C TYR A 224 5.70 -5.59 25.99
N ALA A 225 5.31 -5.88 27.23
CA ALA A 225 3.92 -5.81 27.65
C ALA A 225 3.34 -4.41 27.38
N PRO A 226 2.10 -4.28 26.89
CA PRO A 226 1.43 -2.98 26.84
C PRO A 226 1.30 -2.46 28.27
N TYR A 227 2.02 -1.39 28.59
CA TYR A 227 1.90 -0.70 29.87
C TYR A 227 0.74 0.29 29.79
N LEU A 228 -0.05 0.41 30.87
CA LEU A 228 -1.01 1.51 31.00
C LEU A 228 -0.24 2.83 30.92
N ASP A 229 -0.54 3.65 29.91
CA ASP A 229 -0.03 5.01 29.85
C ASP A 229 -0.65 5.85 30.97
N THR A 230 0.18 6.68 31.61
CA THR A 230 -0.13 7.60 32.70
C THR A 230 -1.33 8.54 32.48
N SER A 231 -1.79 8.69 31.24
CA SER A 231 -3.01 9.41 30.88
C SER A 231 -4.29 8.83 31.51
N TRP A 232 -4.31 7.54 31.89
CA TRP A 232 -5.51 6.88 32.43
C TRP A 232 -6.04 7.45 33.76
N TRP A 233 -5.20 8.12 34.55
CA TRP A 233 -5.63 8.81 35.79
C TRP A 233 -5.73 10.33 35.63
N LEU A 234 -5.26 10.90 34.51
CA LEU A 234 -5.28 12.33 34.26
C LEU A 234 -6.61 12.79 33.65
N ASP A 235 -7.44 11.86 33.18
CA ASP A 235 -8.78 12.14 32.66
C ASP A 235 -9.83 12.21 33.80
N LYS A 236 -9.60 13.16 34.71
CA LYS A 236 -10.66 13.81 35.48
C LYS A 236 -10.28 15.28 35.52
N TYR A 237 -10.82 16.06 34.60
CA TYR A 237 -11.55 17.32 34.79
C TYR A 237 -11.89 17.93 33.43
#